data_AF-A0AA39DM91-F1
#
_entry.id   AF-A0AA39DM91-F1
#
_cell.length_a   1.000
_cell.length_b   1.000
_cell.length_c   1.000
_cell.angle_alpha   90.00
_cell.angle_beta   90.00
_cell.angle_gamma   90.00
#
_symmetry.space_group_name_H-M   'P 1'
#
loop_
_entity.id
_entity.type
_entity.pdbx_description
1 polymer ?
#
loop_
_entity_poly.entity_id
_entity_poly.type
_entity_poly.pdbx_seq_one_letter_code
_entity_poly.pdbx_strand_id
1 'polypeptide(L)'
;MSNKARKKARRESPEGVLRFKLDMCSKRGDVVEALRLYDEARSRGVPLSQHHYNVLLYLCSCSGSNGDENVVNLALKRGFEIFKQMGVDGIEPNEATFTSAARLACAMEDPEMAFNLVKQMKSCGIPPKLRSYGPPLFGFCKKGDADRAYEVDAHMVESGVVAEEPELCALLGLSVESRRVDRVYEMMHRLRASVRQVSESTAEVVEQWFNSEDAAGVGEENWDVGKVREGVVKGGGGWHGQGWLGKGKWKVVRTEMDEAGVCQSCGEKLVCIDIDPRETENFASSLTKLACQREVKADFVRFQEWLQRHGPFDAVIDGANVSLINQKSFSFFELNSVVNRLRQISPSKRLPLVILHRSRVTGGPAQNPNNEKLIQSWKKSGALYATPAGSNDDWYWLYAAVNCNCLLVTNDEMRDHLFQLLGTSFFPRWKEKHQVRLMMTRRGPVLHMPPPYSIVIQV
;
A
#
# COMPACT_ATOMS: atom_id res chain seq x y z
N MET A 1 -16.08 -29.42 -30.58
CA MET A 1 -14.88 -28.65 -30.98
C MET A 1 -13.87 -28.60 -29.83
N SER A 2 -12.58 -28.83 -30.08
CA SER A 2 -11.51 -28.67 -29.09
C SER A 2 -11.45 -27.23 -28.54
N ASN A 3 -11.06 -27.06 -27.27
CA ASN A 3 -10.91 -25.76 -26.61
C ASN A 3 -9.98 -24.81 -27.38
N LYS A 4 -8.99 -25.33 -28.12
CA LYS A 4 -8.12 -24.53 -29.00
C LYS A 4 -8.87 -23.99 -30.23
N ALA A 5 -9.74 -24.79 -30.86
CA ALA A 5 -10.50 -24.40 -32.04
C ALA A 5 -11.56 -23.33 -31.72
N ARG A 6 -12.22 -23.43 -30.57
CA ARG A 6 -13.16 -22.41 -30.07
C ARG A 6 -12.47 -21.07 -29.80
N LYS A 7 -11.27 -21.10 -29.19
CA LYS A 7 -10.48 -19.87 -28.95
C LYS A 7 -10.01 -19.23 -30.26
N LYS A 8 -9.65 -20.03 -31.27
CA LYS A 8 -9.28 -19.55 -32.61
C LYS A 8 -10.45 -18.89 -33.32
N ALA A 9 -11.61 -19.56 -33.39
CA ALA A 9 -12.82 -19.02 -33.99
C ALA A 9 -13.30 -17.72 -33.32
N ARG A 10 -13.20 -17.62 -31.98
CA ARG A 10 -13.54 -16.38 -31.27
C ARG A 10 -12.60 -15.21 -31.61
N ARG A 11 -11.31 -15.48 -31.83
CA ARG A 11 -10.34 -14.44 -32.25
C ARG A 11 -10.54 -13.98 -33.69
N GLU A 12 -11.00 -14.88 -34.56
CA GLU A 12 -11.25 -14.61 -35.98
C GLU A 12 -12.64 -13.99 -36.23
N SER A 13 -13.54 -14.01 -35.24
CA SER A 13 -14.84 -13.34 -35.33
C SER A 13 -14.69 -11.81 -35.49
N PRO A 14 -15.67 -11.12 -36.11
CA PRO A 14 -15.65 -9.65 -36.25
C PRO A 14 -15.46 -8.93 -34.91
N GLU A 15 -16.07 -9.44 -33.83
CA GLU A 15 -15.89 -8.96 -32.46
C GLU A 15 -14.45 -9.17 -31.95
N GLY A 16 -13.87 -10.35 -32.19
CA GLY A 16 -12.51 -10.68 -31.78
C GLY A 16 -11.44 -9.86 -32.51
N VAL A 17 -11.67 -9.59 -33.80
CA VAL A 17 -10.82 -8.71 -34.60
C VAL A 17 -10.93 -7.27 -34.11
N LEU A 18 -12.15 -6.78 -33.85
CA LEU A 18 -12.37 -5.43 -33.30
C LEU A 18 -11.68 -5.28 -31.93
N ARG A 19 -11.84 -6.25 -31.04
CA ARG A 19 -11.15 -6.30 -29.75
C ARG A 19 -9.63 -6.15 -29.91
N PHE A 20 -9.03 -6.96 -30.78
CA PHE A 20 -7.58 -6.92 -31.00
C PHE A 20 -7.12 -5.56 -31.53
N LYS A 21 -7.86 -4.97 -32.48
CA LYS A 21 -7.54 -3.66 -33.04
C LYS A 21 -7.67 -2.55 -31.98
N LEU A 22 -8.74 -2.55 -31.19
CA LEU A 22 -8.92 -1.58 -30.09
C LEU A 22 -7.85 -1.73 -29.01
N ASP A 23 -7.47 -2.96 -28.65
CA ASP A 23 -6.37 -3.20 -27.70
C ASP A 23 -5.04 -2.66 -28.25
N MET A 24 -4.80 -2.73 -29.56
CA MET A 24 -3.63 -2.13 -30.20
C MET A 24 -3.69 -0.60 -30.22
N CYS A 25 -4.85 0.01 -30.48
CA CYS A 25 -5.05 1.45 -30.36
C CYS A 25 -4.81 1.92 -28.92
N SER A 26 -5.31 1.18 -27.93
CA SER A 26 -5.09 1.47 -26.50
C SER A 26 -3.62 1.48 -26.12
N LYS A 27 -2.81 0.57 -26.66
CA LYS A 27 -1.36 0.53 -26.41
C LYS A 27 -0.61 1.68 -27.07
N ARG A 28 -1.13 2.20 -28.18
CA ARG A 28 -0.53 3.31 -28.94
C ARG A 28 -1.05 4.69 -28.54
N GLY A 29 -2.13 4.74 -27.75
CA GLY A 29 -2.83 5.99 -27.42
C GLY A 29 -3.59 6.60 -28.61
N ASP A 30 -3.89 5.80 -29.64
CA ASP A 30 -4.49 6.28 -30.90
C ASP A 30 -6.02 6.34 -30.80
N VAL A 31 -6.52 7.47 -30.28
CA VAL A 31 -7.97 7.70 -30.12
C VAL A 31 -8.68 7.88 -31.46
N VAL A 32 -8.03 8.47 -32.46
CA VAL A 32 -8.63 8.77 -33.76
C VAL A 32 -8.95 7.48 -34.51
N GLU A 33 -7.99 6.56 -34.56
CA GLU A 33 -8.22 5.25 -35.17
C GLU A 33 -9.24 4.43 -34.37
N ALA A 34 -9.25 4.53 -33.04
CA ALA A 34 -10.24 3.83 -32.22
C ALA A 34 -11.68 4.33 -32.51
N LEU A 35 -11.88 5.63 -32.66
CA LEU A 35 -13.17 6.21 -33.05
C LEU A 35 -13.57 5.80 -34.48
N ARG A 36 -12.62 5.77 -35.42
CA ARG A 36 -12.86 5.27 -36.79
C ARG A 36 -13.30 3.80 -36.79
N LEU A 37 -12.66 2.97 -35.97
CA LEU A 37 -13.02 1.55 -35.80
C LEU A 37 -14.38 1.36 -35.16
N TYR A 38 -14.77 2.23 -34.23
CA TYR A 38 -16.11 2.26 -33.67
C TYR A 38 -17.16 2.56 -34.75
N ASP A 39 -16.95 3.60 -35.56
CA ASP A 39 -17.88 3.96 -36.65
C ASP A 39 -17.96 2.85 -37.73
N GLU A 40 -16.83 2.22 -38.05
CA GLU A 40 -16.76 1.05 -38.94
C GLU A 40 -17.51 -0.16 -38.36
N ALA A 41 -17.36 -0.44 -37.06
CA ALA A 41 -18.05 -1.53 -36.40
C ALA A 41 -19.57 -1.34 -36.41
N ARG A 42 -20.02 -0.09 -36.15
CA ARG A 42 -21.45 0.24 -36.15
C ARG A 42 -22.07 0.18 -37.53
N SER A 43 -21.42 0.74 -38.55
CA SER A 43 -21.91 0.68 -39.93
C SER A 43 -22.02 -0.75 -40.48
N ARG A 44 -21.18 -1.66 -39.97
CA ARG A 44 -21.19 -3.09 -40.31
C ARG A 44 -22.09 -3.95 -39.43
N GLY A 45 -22.77 -3.36 -38.44
CA GLY A 45 -23.63 -4.10 -37.51
C GLY A 45 -22.87 -5.10 -36.63
N VAL A 46 -21.59 -4.85 -36.34
CA VAL A 46 -20.81 -5.70 -35.43
C VAL A 46 -21.27 -5.44 -33.99
N PRO A 47 -21.70 -6.45 -33.22
CA PRO A 47 -22.14 -6.24 -31.85
C PRO A 47 -20.97 -5.81 -30.94
N LEU A 48 -21.20 -4.77 -30.14
CA LEU A 48 -20.21 -4.23 -29.23
C LEU A 48 -20.38 -4.85 -27.84
N SER A 49 -19.28 -5.34 -27.28
CA SER A 49 -19.23 -5.91 -25.93
C SER A 49 -18.84 -4.84 -24.90
N GLN A 50 -19.06 -5.13 -23.62
CA GLN A 50 -18.60 -4.30 -22.50
C GLN A 50 -17.10 -3.97 -22.59
N HIS A 51 -16.27 -4.90 -23.10
CA HIS A 51 -14.83 -4.64 -23.30
C HIS A 51 -14.57 -3.58 -24.38
N HIS A 52 -15.29 -3.64 -25.51
CA HIS A 52 -15.11 -2.67 -26.60
C HIS A 52 -15.44 -1.25 -26.12
N TYR A 53 -16.57 -1.11 -25.42
CA TYR A 53 -16.98 0.15 -24.81
C TYR A 53 -15.96 0.67 -23.80
N ASN A 54 -15.47 -0.18 -22.90
CA ASN A 54 -14.49 0.24 -21.89
C ASN A 54 -13.16 0.72 -22.49
N VAL A 55 -12.67 0.08 -23.54
CA VAL A 55 -11.43 0.51 -24.22
C VAL A 55 -11.63 1.86 -24.92
N LEU A 56 -12.77 2.04 -25.60
CA LEU A 56 -13.11 3.30 -26.26
C LEU A 56 -13.23 4.45 -25.26
N LEU A 57 -13.96 4.25 -24.16
CA LEU A 57 -14.11 5.24 -23.09
C LEU A 57 -12.78 5.56 -22.41
N TYR A 58 -11.95 4.54 -22.16
CA TYR A 58 -10.61 4.74 -21.62
C TYR A 58 -9.74 5.60 -22.54
N LEU A 59 -9.68 5.26 -23.83
CA LEU A 59 -8.92 6.03 -24.82
C LEU A 59 -9.39 7.48 -24.89
N CYS A 60 -10.71 7.70 -24.94
CA CYS A 60 -11.27 9.05 -24.94
C CYS A 60 -10.91 9.83 -23.67
N SER A 61 -10.86 9.15 -22.51
CA SER A 61 -10.51 9.77 -21.22
C SER A 61 -9.03 10.11 -21.08
N CYS A 62 -8.14 9.38 -21.75
CA CYS A 62 -6.69 9.57 -21.68
C CYS A 62 -6.16 10.60 -22.67
N SER A 63 -6.93 10.96 -23.70
CA SER A 63 -6.54 11.97 -24.69
C SER A 63 -6.49 13.39 -24.12
N GLY A 64 -7.10 13.65 -22.97
CA GLY A 64 -7.20 14.98 -22.35
C GLY A 64 -5.89 15.60 -21.84
N SER A 65 -4.74 14.94 -21.99
CA SER A 65 -3.52 15.36 -21.30
C SER A 65 -2.37 15.83 -22.21
N ASN A 66 -2.31 15.49 -23.51
CA ASN A 66 -1.12 15.76 -24.34
C ASN A 66 -1.38 15.78 -25.89
N GLY A 67 -2.59 16.11 -26.34
CA GLY A 67 -2.96 16.08 -27.77
C GLY A 67 -3.30 17.46 -28.35
N ASP A 68 -3.40 17.54 -29.69
CA ASP A 68 -4.04 18.65 -30.41
C ASP A 68 -5.44 18.92 -29.81
N GLU A 69 -5.73 20.18 -29.44
CA GLU A 69 -7.00 20.58 -28.82
C GLU A 69 -8.23 20.08 -29.58
N ASN A 70 -8.14 19.97 -30.92
CA ASN A 70 -9.21 19.45 -31.75
C ASN A 70 -9.47 17.96 -31.50
N VAL A 71 -8.40 17.18 -31.33
CA VAL A 71 -8.48 15.74 -31.04
C VAL A 71 -9.00 15.51 -29.62
N VAL A 72 -8.60 16.36 -28.66
CA VAL A 72 -9.11 16.30 -27.28
C VAL A 72 -10.61 16.58 -27.26
N ASN A 73 -11.06 17.68 -27.85
CA ASN A 73 -12.47 18.03 -27.89
C ASN A 73 -13.32 16.97 -28.60
N LEU A 74 -12.80 16.41 -29.70
CA LEU A 74 -13.45 15.29 -30.39
C LEU A 74 -13.58 14.07 -29.48
N ALA A 75 -12.49 13.67 -28.82
CA ALA A 75 -12.47 12.52 -27.93
C ALA A 75 -13.46 12.67 -26.76
N LEU A 76 -13.51 13.84 -26.12
CA LEU A 76 -14.44 14.10 -25.02
C LEU A 76 -15.90 14.00 -25.48
N LYS A 77 -16.24 14.67 -26.59
CA LYS A 77 -17.62 14.66 -27.13
C LYS A 77 -18.05 13.26 -27.56
N ARG A 78 -17.21 12.55 -28.32
CA ARG A 78 -17.48 11.17 -28.75
C ARG A 78 -17.50 10.21 -27.56
N GLY A 79 -16.70 10.44 -26.53
CA GLY A 79 -16.69 9.64 -25.30
C GLY A 79 -18.05 9.60 -24.61
N PHE A 80 -18.70 10.77 -24.44
CA PHE A 80 -20.06 10.83 -23.86
C PHE A 80 -21.13 10.22 -24.76
N GLU A 81 -21.01 10.41 -26.07
CA GLU A 81 -21.89 9.76 -27.04
C GLU A 81 -21.80 8.23 -26.94
N ILE A 82 -20.57 7.69 -26.87
CA ILE A 82 -20.29 6.27 -26.73
C ILE A 82 -20.81 5.74 -25.38
N PHE A 83 -20.65 6.49 -24.29
CA PHE A 83 -21.19 6.11 -22.98
C PHE A 83 -22.72 6.04 -23.00
N LYS A 84 -23.39 7.04 -23.59
CA LYS A 84 -24.84 7.03 -23.75
C LYS A 84 -25.30 5.88 -24.64
N GLN A 85 -24.56 5.60 -25.72
CA GLN A 85 -24.88 4.50 -26.62
C GLN A 85 -24.78 3.14 -25.92
N MET A 86 -23.80 2.93 -25.05
CA MET A 86 -23.67 1.69 -24.28
C MET A 86 -24.96 1.36 -23.53
N GLY A 87 -25.61 2.37 -22.94
CA GLY A 87 -26.92 2.23 -22.29
C GLY A 87 -28.06 1.92 -23.26
N VAL A 88 -28.07 2.54 -24.44
CA VAL A 88 -29.06 2.27 -25.51
C VAL A 88 -28.93 0.84 -26.04
N ASP A 89 -27.70 0.33 -26.13
CA ASP A 89 -27.40 -1.04 -26.56
C ASP A 89 -27.72 -2.08 -25.46
N GLY A 90 -28.16 -1.64 -24.27
CA GLY A 90 -28.46 -2.53 -23.14
C GLY A 90 -27.23 -3.21 -22.54
N ILE A 91 -26.03 -2.64 -22.75
CA ILE A 91 -24.79 -3.19 -22.20
C ILE A 91 -24.59 -2.62 -20.79
N GLU A 92 -24.56 -3.50 -19.80
CA GLU A 92 -24.41 -3.09 -18.40
C GLU A 92 -23.04 -2.43 -18.16
N PRO A 93 -22.99 -1.22 -17.56
CA PRO A 93 -21.75 -0.58 -17.17
C PRO A 93 -21.10 -1.33 -16.00
N ASN A 94 -19.78 -1.28 -15.93
CA ASN A 94 -19.03 -1.77 -14.77
C ASN A 94 -18.21 -0.64 -14.13
N GLU A 95 -17.47 -0.97 -13.07
CA GLU A 95 -16.67 0.01 -12.34
C GLU A 95 -15.64 0.74 -13.23
N ALA A 96 -15.06 0.06 -14.23
CA ALA A 96 -14.15 0.70 -15.18
C ALA A 96 -14.90 1.65 -16.13
N THR A 97 -16.11 1.29 -16.56
CA THR A 97 -16.97 2.14 -17.40
C THR A 97 -17.27 3.48 -16.72
N PHE A 98 -17.76 3.43 -15.48
CA PHE A 98 -18.07 4.64 -14.71
C PHE A 98 -16.83 5.47 -14.41
N THR A 99 -15.71 4.82 -14.08
CA THR A 99 -14.45 5.54 -13.83
C THR A 99 -13.96 6.28 -15.08
N SER A 100 -14.03 5.65 -16.27
CA SER A 100 -13.69 6.32 -17.53
C SER A 100 -14.65 7.47 -17.85
N ALA A 101 -15.96 7.30 -17.60
CA ALA A 101 -16.94 8.37 -17.77
C ALA A 101 -16.71 9.54 -16.81
N ALA A 102 -16.36 9.28 -15.55
CA ALA A 102 -16.02 10.32 -14.57
C ALA A 102 -14.75 11.09 -14.97
N ARG A 103 -13.74 10.40 -15.52
CA ARG A 103 -12.54 11.06 -16.10
C ARG A 103 -12.90 11.94 -17.29
N LEU A 104 -13.76 11.48 -18.19
CA LEU A 104 -14.26 12.27 -19.31
C LEU A 104 -14.97 13.55 -18.80
N ALA A 105 -15.82 13.44 -17.78
CA ALA A 105 -16.55 14.59 -17.24
C ALA A 105 -15.61 15.62 -16.61
N CYS A 106 -14.64 15.15 -15.81
CA CYS A 106 -13.63 16.03 -15.23
C CYS A 106 -12.74 16.70 -16.30
N ALA A 107 -12.44 16.02 -17.40
CA ALA A 107 -11.68 16.59 -18.52
C ALA A 107 -12.47 17.65 -19.32
N MET A 108 -13.80 17.62 -19.27
CA MET A 108 -14.67 18.72 -19.74
C MET A 108 -14.89 19.80 -18.67
N GLU A 109 -14.08 19.80 -17.61
CA GLU A 109 -14.19 20.70 -16.47
C GLU A 109 -15.55 20.61 -15.74
N ASP A 110 -16.19 19.44 -15.75
CA ASP A 110 -17.44 19.16 -15.04
C ASP A 110 -17.26 18.10 -13.93
N PRO A 111 -16.71 18.48 -12.77
CA PRO A 111 -16.57 17.58 -11.62
C PRO A 111 -17.92 17.21 -10.98
N GLU A 112 -18.97 18.00 -11.21
CA GLU A 112 -20.33 17.74 -10.73
C GLU A 112 -20.90 16.50 -11.41
N MET A 113 -20.81 16.45 -12.73
CA MET A 113 -21.18 15.27 -13.50
C MET A 113 -20.32 14.06 -13.13
N ALA A 114 -19.01 14.26 -12.91
CA ALA A 114 -18.13 13.18 -12.46
C ALA A 114 -18.59 12.57 -11.13
N PHE A 115 -18.99 13.41 -10.15
CA PHE A 115 -19.44 12.92 -8.86
C PHE A 115 -20.81 12.25 -8.94
N ASN A 116 -21.72 12.78 -9.74
CA ASN A 116 -23.02 12.16 -9.98
C ASN A 116 -22.89 10.76 -10.61
N LEU A 117 -21.93 10.57 -11.53
CA LEU A 117 -21.62 9.25 -12.09
C LEU A 117 -21.13 8.28 -11.01
N VAL A 118 -20.32 8.73 -10.05
CA VAL A 118 -19.86 7.88 -8.93
C VAL A 118 -21.01 7.54 -7.99
N LYS A 119 -21.91 8.48 -7.68
CA LYS A 119 -23.13 8.22 -6.89
C LYS A 119 -24.03 7.19 -7.58
N GLN A 120 -24.14 7.25 -8.92
CA GLN A 120 -24.91 6.27 -9.69
C GLN A 120 -24.36 4.85 -9.57
N MET A 121 -23.04 4.66 -9.44
CA MET A 121 -22.44 3.33 -9.24
C MET A 121 -23.06 2.61 -8.06
N LYS A 122 -23.21 3.30 -6.92
CA LYS A 122 -23.83 2.77 -5.70
C LYS A 122 -25.29 2.37 -5.95
N SER A 123 -26.05 3.19 -6.68
CA SER A 123 -27.44 2.87 -7.05
C SER A 123 -27.56 1.65 -7.97
N CYS A 124 -26.55 1.39 -8.79
CA CYS A 124 -26.46 0.22 -9.65
C CYS A 124 -25.86 -1.01 -8.95
N GLY A 125 -25.59 -0.95 -7.64
CA GLY A 125 -24.95 -2.05 -6.91
C GLY A 125 -23.48 -2.29 -7.27
N ILE A 126 -22.82 -1.31 -7.90
CA ILE A 126 -21.42 -1.38 -8.31
C ILE A 126 -20.59 -0.62 -7.26
N PRO A 127 -19.73 -1.30 -6.48
CA PRO A 127 -18.92 -0.63 -5.48
C PRO A 127 -17.88 0.30 -6.15
N PRO A 128 -17.87 1.61 -5.85
CA PRO A 128 -16.84 2.52 -6.31
C PRO A 128 -15.46 2.12 -5.78
N LYS A 129 -14.40 2.49 -6.51
CA LYS A 129 -13.01 2.36 -6.05
C LYS A 129 -12.38 3.74 -5.88
N LEU A 130 -11.21 3.81 -5.24
CA LEU A 130 -10.46 5.07 -5.08
C LEU A 130 -10.29 5.81 -6.42
N ARG A 131 -9.91 5.09 -7.47
CA ARG A 131 -9.77 5.65 -8.83
C ARG A 131 -11.05 6.24 -9.44
N SER A 132 -12.23 5.85 -8.95
CA SER A 132 -13.52 6.39 -9.38
C SER A 132 -13.75 7.79 -8.77
N TYR A 133 -13.23 8.03 -7.57
CA TYR A 133 -13.35 9.30 -6.85
C TYR A 133 -12.28 10.34 -7.19
N GLY A 134 -11.12 9.91 -7.70
CA GLY A 134 -10.06 10.82 -8.11
C GLY A 134 -10.56 11.96 -9.03
N PRO A 135 -11.27 11.68 -10.14
CA PRO A 135 -11.74 12.73 -11.05
C PRO A 135 -12.61 13.81 -10.38
N PRO A 136 -13.72 13.50 -9.69
CA PRO A 136 -14.49 14.54 -9.02
C PRO A 136 -13.71 15.25 -7.92
N LEU A 137 -12.94 14.53 -7.10
CA LEU A 137 -12.17 15.13 -6.00
C LEU A 137 -11.15 16.15 -6.51
N PHE A 138 -10.24 15.74 -7.39
CA PHE A 138 -9.22 16.63 -7.94
C PHE A 138 -9.84 17.74 -8.78
N GLY A 139 -10.96 17.47 -9.46
CA GLY A 139 -11.69 18.48 -10.22
C GLY A 139 -12.27 19.59 -9.33
N PHE A 140 -12.88 19.25 -8.18
CA PHE A 140 -13.34 20.25 -7.21
C PHE A 140 -12.17 20.98 -6.53
N CYS A 141 -11.09 20.27 -6.15
CA CYS A 141 -9.89 20.91 -5.61
C CYS A 141 -9.30 21.94 -6.60
N LYS A 142 -9.18 21.59 -7.89
CA LYS A 142 -8.67 22.51 -8.92
C LYS A 142 -9.57 23.74 -9.11
N LYS A 143 -10.87 23.61 -8.89
CA LYS A 143 -11.83 24.73 -8.94
C LYS A 143 -11.89 25.55 -7.64
N GLY A 144 -11.20 25.13 -6.57
CA GLY A 144 -11.30 25.78 -5.26
C GLY A 144 -12.61 25.52 -4.53
N ASP A 145 -13.41 24.52 -4.96
CA ASP A 145 -14.71 24.22 -4.35
C ASP A 145 -14.55 23.24 -3.17
N ALA A 146 -14.26 23.80 -1.99
CA ALA A 146 -14.01 23.04 -0.78
C ALA A 146 -15.22 22.23 -0.31
N ASP A 147 -16.43 22.80 -0.36
CA ASP A 147 -17.64 22.11 0.13
C ASP A 147 -17.94 20.86 -0.67
N ARG A 148 -17.85 20.94 -2.01
CA ARG A 148 -18.04 19.78 -2.87
C ARG A 148 -16.92 18.76 -2.72
N ALA A 149 -15.67 19.19 -2.56
CA ALA A 149 -14.55 18.28 -2.32
C ALA A 149 -14.73 17.47 -1.02
N TYR A 150 -15.18 18.09 0.07
CA TYR A 150 -15.48 17.37 1.31
C TYR A 150 -16.70 16.45 1.21
N GLU A 151 -17.69 16.79 0.37
CA GLU A 151 -18.81 15.88 0.11
C GLU A 151 -18.34 14.62 -0.64
N VAL A 152 -17.41 14.76 -1.59
CA VAL A 152 -16.77 13.62 -2.25
C VAL A 152 -16.05 12.74 -1.24
N ASP A 153 -15.23 13.34 -0.37
CA ASP A 153 -14.50 12.64 0.68
C ASP A 153 -15.44 11.95 1.69
N ALA A 154 -16.52 12.61 2.12
CA ALA A 154 -17.53 11.99 2.98
C ALA A 154 -18.18 10.77 2.31
N HIS A 155 -18.50 10.85 1.02
CA HIS A 155 -19.06 9.73 0.26
C HIS A 155 -18.03 8.61 0.04
N MET A 156 -16.73 8.92 -0.07
CA MET A 156 -15.65 7.91 -0.07
C MET A 156 -15.65 7.11 1.23
N VAL A 157 -15.66 7.81 2.38
CA VAL A 157 -15.70 7.18 3.71
C VAL A 157 -16.96 6.32 3.87
N GLU A 158 -18.14 6.84 3.49
CA GLU A 158 -19.40 6.09 3.53
C GLU A 158 -19.35 4.82 2.67
N SER A 159 -18.62 4.87 1.55
CA SER A 159 -18.44 3.73 0.63
C SER A 159 -17.32 2.77 1.06
N GLY A 160 -16.67 3.01 2.21
CA GLY A 160 -15.54 2.21 2.68
C GLY A 160 -14.27 2.36 1.83
N VAL A 161 -14.15 3.46 1.07
CA VAL A 161 -12.98 3.76 0.25
C VAL A 161 -12.05 4.68 1.04
N VAL A 162 -10.83 4.20 1.30
CA VAL A 162 -9.81 4.94 2.04
C VAL A 162 -8.98 5.78 1.07
N ALA A 163 -8.84 7.06 1.36
CA ALA A 163 -7.99 7.98 0.60
C ALA A 163 -6.51 7.64 0.79
N GLU A 164 -5.73 7.71 -0.29
CA GLU A 164 -4.28 7.62 -0.27
C GLU A 164 -3.68 9.03 -0.16
N GLU A 165 -2.34 9.12 -0.16
CA GLU A 165 -1.64 10.40 -0.02
C GLU A 165 -2.06 11.46 -1.05
N PRO A 166 -2.22 11.16 -2.36
CA PRO A 166 -2.56 12.18 -3.35
C PRO A 166 -3.91 12.87 -3.05
N GLU A 167 -4.93 12.08 -2.69
CA GLU A 167 -6.25 12.61 -2.34
C GLU A 167 -6.20 13.44 -1.05
N LEU A 168 -5.48 12.98 -0.03
CA LEU A 168 -5.32 13.70 1.24
C LEU A 168 -4.52 14.99 1.07
N CYS A 169 -3.47 14.98 0.25
CA CYS A 169 -2.66 16.16 -0.06
C CYS A 169 -3.48 17.21 -0.81
N ALA A 170 -4.30 16.80 -1.79
CA ALA A 170 -5.20 17.70 -2.50
C ALA A 170 -6.25 18.34 -1.58
N LEU A 171 -6.84 17.55 -0.66
CA LEU A 171 -7.76 18.07 0.35
C LEU A 171 -7.07 18.99 1.36
N LEU A 172 -5.85 18.68 1.76
CA LEU A 172 -5.05 19.52 2.65
C LEU A 172 -4.74 20.88 2.00
N GLY A 173 -4.22 20.88 0.77
CA GLY A 173 -3.94 22.11 0.02
C GLY A 173 -5.19 22.98 -0.15
N LEU A 174 -6.31 22.39 -0.56
CA LEU A 174 -7.59 23.09 -0.69
C LEU A 174 -8.08 23.67 0.65
N SER A 175 -7.85 22.95 1.76
CA SER A 175 -8.22 23.41 3.11
C SER A 175 -7.37 24.62 3.54
N VAL A 176 -6.08 24.64 3.18
CA VAL A 176 -5.18 25.78 3.41
C VAL A 176 -5.64 26.98 2.59
N GLU A 177 -5.89 26.80 1.29
CA GLU A 177 -6.35 27.88 0.39
C GLU A 177 -7.71 28.45 0.82
N SER A 178 -8.62 27.59 1.28
CA SER A 178 -9.96 27.97 1.73
C SER A 178 -10.02 28.41 3.20
N ARG A 179 -8.87 28.51 3.87
CA ARG A 179 -8.74 28.91 5.30
C ARG A 179 -9.59 28.08 6.27
N ARG A 180 -9.75 26.78 5.99
CA ARG A 180 -10.53 25.86 6.83
C ARG A 180 -9.63 25.13 7.82
N VAL A 181 -9.30 25.82 8.89
CA VAL A 181 -8.33 25.41 9.92
C VAL A 181 -8.62 24.04 10.55
N ASP A 182 -9.89 23.75 10.84
CA ASP A 182 -10.30 22.45 11.41
C ASP A 182 -10.06 21.30 10.43
N ARG A 183 -10.30 21.56 9.13
CA ARG A 183 -10.07 20.57 8.06
C ARG A 183 -8.60 20.32 7.84
N VAL A 184 -7.74 21.34 7.97
CA VAL A 184 -6.29 21.16 7.95
C VAL A 184 -5.84 20.20 9.05
N TYR A 185 -6.31 20.41 10.29
CA TYR A 185 -6.01 19.52 11.42
C TYR A 185 -6.46 18.09 11.15
N GLU A 186 -7.70 17.92 10.67
CA GLU A 186 -8.27 16.63 10.32
C GLU A 186 -7.44 15.90 9.24
N MET A 187 -7.06 16.59 8.16
CA MET A 187 -6.27 16.02 7.07
C MET A 187 -4.86 15.61 7.55
N MET A 188 -4.21 16.40 8.42
CA MET A 188 -2.92 16.03 9.01
C MET A 188 -3.01 14.75 9.86
N HIS A 189 -4.09 14.58 10.64
CA HIS A 189 -4.31 13.34 11.40
C HIS A 189 -4.59 12.13 10.50
N ARG A 190 -5.28 12.35 9.38
CA ARG A 190 -5.49 11.29 8.38
C ARG A 190 -4.17 10.90 7.72
N LEU A 191 -3.34 11.86 7.30
CA LEU A 191 -1.99 11.61 6.78
C LEU A 191 -1.14 10.83 7.78
N ARG A 192 -1.18 11.20 9.07
CA ARG A 192 -0.51 10.46 10.14
C ARG A 192 -0.96 8.99 10.21
N ALA A 193 -2.27 8.76 10.16
CA ALA A 193 -2.85 7.43 10.37
C ALA A 193 -2.72 6.50 9.16
N SER A 194 -2.90 7.00 7.93
CA SER A 194 -2.89 6.18 6.71
C SER A 194 -1.56 6.20 5.96
N VAL A 195 -0.86 7.34 5.91
CA VAL A 195 0.33 7.54 5.08
C VAL A 195 1.63 7.41 5.90
N ARG A 196 1.63 7.93 7.13
CA ARG A 196 2.74 7.98 8.09
C ARG A 196 3.92 8.86 7.68
N GLN A 197 4.49 8.63 6.49
CA GLN A 197 5.62 9.37 5.90
C GLN A 197 5.17 9.97 4.58
N VAL A 198 5.31 11.28 4.45
CA VAL A 198 4.78 12.02 3.31
C VAL A 198 5.85 12.26 2.24
N SER A 199 5.41 12.38 0.99
CA SER A 199 6.21 12.85 -0.12
C SER A 199 6.60 14.33 0.05
N GLU A 200 7.63 14.74 -0.69
CA GLU A 200 8.12 16.12 -0.69
C GLU A 200 7.02 17.14 -1.02
N SER A 201 6.17 16.85 -2.02
CA SER A 201 5.06 17.73 -2.39
C SER A 201 4.07 17.94 -1.25
N THR A 202 3.78 16.90 -0.46
CA THR A 202 2.89 17.02 0.70
C THR A 202 3.59 17.75 1.85
N ALA A 203 4.90 17.54 2.04
CA ALA A 203 5.69 18.26 3.03
C ALA A 203 5.71 19.78 2.75
N GLU A 204 5.84 20.18 1.48
CA GLU A 204 5.78 21.59 1.06
C GLU A 204 4.44 22.24 1.43
N VAL A 205 3.31 21.55 1.21
CA VAL A 205 1.97 22.05 1.61
C VAL A 205 1.87 22.23 3.13
N VAL A 206 2.43 21.29 3.90
CA VAL A 206 2.46 21.37 5.38
C VAL A 206 3.33 22.55 5.84
N GLU A 207 4.51 22.74 5.24
CA GLU A 207 5.39 23.87 5.52
C GLU A 207 4.73 25.20 5.17
N GLN A 208 4.03 25.27 4.03
CA GLN A 208 3.27 26.45 3.63
C GLN A 208 2.18 26.79 4.65
N TRP A 209 1.44 25.79 5.14
CA TRP A 209 0.45 25.99 6.20
C TRP A 209 1.10 26.61 7.45
N PHE A 210 2.13 25.98 8.02
CA PHE A 210 2.71 26.47 9.28
C PHE A 210 3.41 27.83 9.15
N ASN A 211 3.85 28.23 7.95
CA ASN A 211 4.38 29.57 7.70
C ASN A 211 3.29 30.64 7.42
N SER A 212 2.02 30.24 7.34
CA SER A 212 0.91 31.17 7.05
C SER A 212 0.49 32.00 8.28
N GLU A 213 -0.16 33.14 8.03
CA GLU A 213 -0.77 33.95 9.09
C GLU A 213 -1.94 33.24 9.75
N ASP A 214 -2.70 32.44 8.98
CA ASP A 214 -3.83 31.64 9.49
C ASP A 214 -3.35 30.63 10.54
N ALA A 215 -2.21 29.96 10.30
CA ALA A 215 -1.60 29.05 11.26
C ALA A 215 -1.05 29.76 12.52
N ALA A 216 -0.63 31.02 12.41
CA ALA A 216 -0.17 31.80 13.56
C ALA A 216 -1.31 32.29 14.46
N GLY A 217 -2.51 32.46 13.87
CA GLY A 217 -3.72 32.90 14.56
C GLY A 217 -4.51 31.78 15.22
N VAL A 218 -4.27 30.52 14.84
CA VAL A 218 -4.96 29.35 15.40
C VAL A 218 -4.30 28.85 16.69
N GLY A 219 -5.14 28.39 17.61
CA GLY A 219 -4.76 27.63 18.78
C GLY A 219 -5.26 28.26 20.07
N GLU A 220 -5.33 27.45 21.12
CA GLU A 220 -5.77 27.89 22.44
C GLU A 220 -4.56 28.29 23.29
N GLU A 221 -4.64 29.40 24.03
CA GLU A 221 -3.60 29.80 25.01
C GLU A 221 -3.71 29.02 26.33
N ASN A 222 -4.93 28.66 26.72
CA ASN A 222 -5.23 27.99 27.99
C ASN A 222 -5.91 26.65 27.71
N TRP A 223 -5.12 25.59 27.57
CA TRP A 223 -5.62 24.23 27.37
C TRP A 223 -5.43 23.36 28.61
N ASP A 224 -6.27 22.34 28.73
CA ASP A 224 -6.19 21.35 29.80
C ASP A 224 -5.08 20.33 29.50
N VAL A 225 -3.94 20.51 30.15
CA VAL A 225 -2.77 19.61 30.05
C VAL A 225 -3.14 18.17 30.44
N GLY A 226 -4.06 17.99 31.37
CA GLY A 226 -4.57 16.67 31.78
C GLY A 226 -5.26 15.97 30.61
N LYS A 227 -6.18 16.66 29.92
CA LYS A 227 -6.86 16.12 28.73
C LYS A 227 -5.90 15.82 27.58
N VAL A 228 -4.91 16.68 27.34
CA VAL A 228 -3.89 16.42 26.31
C VAL A 228 -3.10 15.17 26.66
N ARG A 229 -2.65 15.03 27.92
CA ARG A 229 -1.92 13.85 28.38
C ARG A 229 -2.76 12.57 28.29
N GLU A 230 -4.02 12.64 28.66
CA GLU A 230 -4.97 11.53 28.45
C GLU A 230 -5.14 11.18 26.97
N GLY A 231 -5.22 12.19 26.09
CA GLY A 231 -5.26 12.01 24.65
C GLY A 231 -4.04 11.27 24.12
N VAL A 232 -2.84 11.63 24.57
CA VAL A 232 -1.58 10.94 24.21
C VAL A 232 -1.60 9.48 24.62
N VAL A 233 -2.03 9.20 25.85
CA VAL A 233 -2.12 7.82 26.36
C VAL A 233 -3.17 7.01 25.59
N LYS A 234 -4.37 7.57 25.39
CA LYS A 234 -5.46 6.92 24.62
C LYS A 234 -5.09 6.70 23.16
N GLY A 235 -4.29 7.59 22.58
CA GLY A 235 -3.82 7.52 21.20
C GLY A 235 -2.68 6.53 20.94
N GLY A 236 -2.13 5.88 21.97
CA GLY A 236 -0.99 4.96 21.85
C GLY A 236 0.38 5.65 21.76
N GLY A 237 0.44 6.96 22.07
CA GLY A 237 1.65 7.78 21.98
C GLY A 237 1.82 8.52 20.65
N GLY A 238 2.53 9.66 20.69
CA GLY A 238 2.90 10.44 19.51
C GLY A 238 1.82 11.36 18.92
N TRP A 239 0.61 11.41 19.50
CA TRP A 239 -0.43 12.38 19.13
C TRP A 239 -1.52 12.52 20.22
N HIS A 240 -2.20 13.66 20.29
CA HIS A 240 -3.24 13.91 21.33
C HIS A 240 -4.67 14.17 20.82
N GLY A 241 -4.83 14.67 19.59
CA GLY A 241 -6.15 14.85 18.95
C GLY A 241 -7.06 15.90 19.58
N GLN A 242 -6.53 16.86 20.35
CA GLN A 242 -7.32 17.89 21.07
C GLN A 242 -7.40 19.23 20.31
N GLY A 243 -7.06 19.26 19.02
CA GLY A 243 -6.97 20.49 18.24
C GLY A 243 -5.60 21.15 18.33
N TRP A 244 -5.53 22.42 17.89
CA TRP A 244 -4.32 23.22 17.86
C TRP A 244 -4.02 23.83 19.24
N LEU A 245 -2.77 23.69 19.70
CA LEU A 245 -2.32 24.17 21.00
C LEU A 245 -1.30 25.31 20.84
N GLY A 246 -1.31 26.25 21.77
CA GLY A 246 -0.44 27.43 21.73
C GLY A 246 -0.98 28.54 20.85
N LYS A 247 -0.26 29.65 20.79
CA LYS A 247 -0.61 30.79 19.95
C LYS A 247 0.64 31.53 19.50
N GLY A 248 0.57 32.14 18.32
CA GLY A 248 1.65 32.93 17.74
C GLY A 248 2.31 32.22 16.56
N LYS A 249 3.34 32.86 16.01
CA LYS A 249 4.01 32.36 14.81
C LYS A 249 4.74 31.04 15.10
N TRP A 250 4.51 30.05 14.26
CA TRP A 250 5.25 28.79 14.29
C TRP A 250 6.69 29.00 13.83
N LYS A 251 7.62 28.26 14.44
CA LYS A 251 9.00 28.16 13.97
C LYS A 251 9.13 26.89 13.14
N VAL A 252 9.16 27.03 11.82
CA VAL A 252 9.26 25.91 10.88
C VAL A 252 10.71 25.72 10.44
N VAL A 253 11.24 24.50 10.61
CA VAL A 253 12.63 24.16 10.26
C VAL A 253 12.71 22.75 9.69
N ARG A 254 13.35 22.58 8.53
CA ARG A 254 13.75 21.27 8.02
C ARG A 254 14.94 20.75 8.81
N THR A 255 14.85 19.53 9.32
CA THR A 255 15.85 18.97 10.24
C THR A 255 15.88 17.45 10.15
N GLU A 256 16.86 16.84 10.80
CA GLU A 256 17.07 15.40 10.86
C GLU A 256 16.96 14.91 12.31
N MET A 257 16.66 13.61 12.46
CA MET A 257 16.68 12.93 13.74
C MET A 257 18.01 12.21 13.92
N ASP A 258 18.56 12.23 15.13
CA ASP A 258 19.71 11.39 15.46
C ASP A 258 19.33 9.90 15.64
N GLU A 259 20.32 9.06 15.91
CA GLU A 259 20.11 7.61 16.11
C GLU A 259 19.23 7.28 17.33
N ALA A 260 19.11 8.21 18.29
CA ALA A 260 18.27 8.07 19.48
C ALA A 260 16.85 8.62 19.27
N GLY A 261 16.56 9.22 18.11
CA GLY A 261 15.28 9.85 17.78
C GLY A 261 15.12 11.26 18.33
N VAL A 262 16.23 11.96 18.62
CA VAL A 262 16.21 13.35 19.07
C VAL A 262 16.31 14.28 17.86
N CYS A 263 15.41 15.27 17.81
CA CYS A 263 15.37 16.30 16.79
C CYS A 263 16.55 17.25 16.95
N GLN A 264 17.36 17.41 15.89
CA GLN A 264 18.52 18.30 15.92
C GLN A 264 18.15 19.80 16.00
N SER A 265 16.91 20.18 15.68
CA SER A 265 16.46 21.57 15.72
C SER A 265 15.90 22.00 17.09
N CYS A 266 15.04 21.18 17.71
CA CYS A 266 14.36 21.53 18.96
C CYS A 266 14.81 20.71 20.18
N GLY A 267 15.60 19.66 20.00
CA GLY A 267 16.05 18.78 21.08
C GLY A 267 14.97 17.84 21.64
N GLU A 268 13.76 17.84 21.07
CA GLU A 268 12.68 16.93 21.46
C GLU A 268 12.96 15.50 20.98
N LYS A 269 12.55 14.53 21.79
CA LYS A 269 12.71 13.11 21.49
C LYS A 269 11.41 12.51 20.97
N LEU A 270 11.46 11.94 19.77
CA LEU A 270 10.33 11.23 19.18
C LEU A 270 9.93 10.01 20.02
N VAL A 271 8.63 9.74 20.06
CA VAL A 271 8.05 8.61 20.78
C VAL A 271 8.16 7.33 19.95
N CYS A 272 8.32 6.20 20.63
CA CYS A 272 8.09 4.88 20.05
C CYS A 272 6.62 4.53 20.25
N ILE A 273 5.84 4.58 19.16
CA ILE A 273 4.41 4.29 19.20
C ILE A 273 4.22 2.78 19.30
N ASP A 274 3.50 2.35 20.33
CA ASP A 274 3.21 0.95 20.52
C ASP A 274 2.14 0.45 19.55
N ILE A 275 2.32 -0.79 19.11
CA ILE A 275 1.34 -1.49 18.28
C ILE A 275 0.38 -2.19 19.25
N ASP A 276 -0.93 -1.97 19.10
CA ASP A 276 -1.92 -2.61 19.94
C ASP A 276 -1.80 -4.15 19.82
N PRO A 277 -1.67 -4.88 20.94
CA PRO A 277 -1.68 -6.34 20.95
C PRO A 277 -2.89 -6.94 20.22
N ARG A 278 -4.07 -6.31 20.30
CA ARG A 278 -5.29 -6.76 19.61
C ARG A 278 -5.16 -6.64 18.09
N GLU A 279 -4.55 -5.57 17.60
CA GLU A 279 -4.26 -5.43 16.17
C GLU A 279 -3.29 -6.53 15.71
N THR A 280 -2.32 -6.88 16.55
CA THR A 280 -1.36 -7.94 16.28
C THR A 280 -2.02 -9.32 16.23
N GLU A 281 -2.95 -9.62 17.14
CA GLU A 281 -3.75 -10.86 17.12
C GLU A 281 -4.67 -10.95 15.89
N ASN A 282 -5.32 -9.84 15.53
CA ASN A 282 -6.16 -9.75 14.33
C ASN A 282 -5.32 -9.96 13.06
N PHE A 283 -4.12 -9.39 13.03
CA PHE A 283 -3.18 -9.57 11.94
C PHE A 283 -2.70 -11.02 11.86
N ALA A 284 -2.29 -11.64 12.97
CA ALA A 284 -1.90 -13.05 13.02
C ALA A 284 -3.01 -13.99 12.53
N SER A 285 -4.26 -13.69 12.90
CA SER A 285 -5.45 -14.43 12.45
C SER A 285 -5.68 -14.27 10.95
N SER A 286 -5.51 -13.06 10.41
CA SER A 286 -5.63 -12.77 8.98
C SER A 286 -4.52 -13.44 8.17
N LEU A 287 -3.28 -13.39 8.68
CA LEU A 287 -2.11 -14.06 8.12
C LEU A 287 -2.33 -15.57 8.04
N THR A 288 -2.87 -16.18 9.10
CA THR A 288 -3.21 -17.61 9.13
C THR A 288 -4.24 -17.97 8.07
N LYS A 289 -5.28 -17.15 7.89
CA LYS A 289 -6.30 -17.37 6.87
C LYS A 289 -5.71 -17.31 5.46
N LEU A 290 -4.87 -16.31 5.19
CA LEU A 290 -4.22 -16.15 3.89
C LEU A 290 -3.22 -17.28 3.59
N ALA A 291 -2.40 -17.66 4.58
CA ALA A 291 -1.49 -18.78 4.46
C ALA A 291 -2.25 -20.08 4.19
N CYS A 292 -3.31 -20.39 4.95
CA CYS A 292 -4.13 -21.60 4.75
C CYS A 292 -4.86 -21.66 3.39
N GLN A 293 -5.10 -20.52 2.74
CA GLN A 293 -5.72 -20.47 1.40
C GLN A 293 -4.74 -20.78 0.28
N ARG A 294 -3.44 -20.53 0.48
CA ARG A 294 -2.40 -20.63 -0.55
C ARG A 294 -1.47 -21.81 -0.33
N GLU A 295 -1.25 -22.19 0.92
CA GLU A 295 -0.46 -23.33 1.34
C GLU A 295 -1.33 -24.57 1.51
N VAL A 296 -0.68 -25.74 1.54
CA VAL A 296 -1.34 -26.97 1.98
C VAL A 296 -1.70 -26.80 3.46
N LYS A 297 -2.99 -26.66 3.77
CA LYS A 297 -3.48 -26.37 5.13
C LYS A 297 -2.86 -27.25 6.22
N ALA A 298 -2.65 -28.54 5.95
CA ALA A 298 -2.03 -29.46 6.90
C ALA A 298 -0.56 -29.13 7.21
N ASP A 299 0.17 -28.54 6.27
CA ASP A 299 1.59 -28.19 6.42
C ASP A 299 1.75 -26.97 7.34
N PHE A 300 0.91 -25.97 7.13
CA PHE A 300 0.91 -24.76 7.94
C PHE A 300 0.40 -25.03 9.37
N VAL A 301 -0.66 -25.83 9.55
CA VAL A 301 -1.14 -26.22 10.88
C VAL A 301 -0.07 -26.99 11.66
N ARG A 302 0.66 -27.91 11.00
CA ARG A 302 1.80 -28.61 11.62
C ARG A 302 2.88 -27.65 12.09
N PHE A 303 3.15 -26.59 11.34
CA PHE A 303 4.09 -25.55 11.75
C PHE A 303 3.58 -24.76 12.96
N GLN A 304 2.30 -24.40 13.00
CA GLN A 304 1.70 -23.69 14.15
C GLN A 304 1.83 -24.51 15.44
N GLU A 305 1.49 -25.80 15.38
CA GLU A 305 1.66 -26.72 16.51
C GLU A 305 3.14 -26.88 16.92
N TRP A 306 4.03 -26.94 15.92
CA TRP A 306 5.47 -27.02 16.18
C TRP A 306 5.97 -25.76 16.88
N LEU A 307 5.59 -24.57 16.42
CA LEU A 307 6.02 -23.29 16.98
C LEU A 307 5.58 -23.14 18.43
N GLN A 308 4.35 -23.54 18.76
CA GLN A 308 3.83 -23.53 20.14
C GLN A 308 4.64 -24.41 21.09
N ARG A 309 5.23 -25.51 20.58
CA ARG A 309 6.03 -26.45 21.41
C ARG A 309 7.49 -26.05 21.57
N HIS A 310 8.04 -25.23 20.67
CA HIS A 310 9.47 -24.92 20.63
C HIS A 310 9.82 -23.46 20.98
N GLY A 311 8.85 -22.54 20.91
CA GLY A 311 9.04 -21.16 21.36
C GLY A 311 9.20 -21.05 22.88
N PRO A 312 9.48 -19.83 23.40
CA PRO A 312 9.57 -18.55 22.70
C PRO A 312 10.94 -18.29 22.04
N PHE A 313 10.93 -17.50 20.97
CA PHE A 313 12.14 -17.04 20.26
C PHE A 313 12.28 -15.52 20.38
N ASP A 314 13.52 -15.04 20.53
CA ASP A 314 13.79 -13.59 20.57
C ASP A 314 14.01 -13.01 19.16
N ALA A 315 14.29 -13.86 18.18
CA ALA A 315 14.40 -13.49 16.77
C ALA A 315 14.09 -14.68 15.85
N VAL A 316 13.56 -14.37 14.66
CA VAL A 316 13.32 -15.28 13.55
C VAL A 316 14.17 -14.84 12.36
N ILE A 317 14.81 -15.78 11.68
CA ILE A 317 15.67 -15.53 10.52
C ILE A 317 15.02 -16.11 9.27
N ASP A 318 14.90 -15.29 8.23
CA ASP A 318 14.74 -15.76 6.86
C ASP A 318 16.07 -16.32 6.36
N GLY A 319 16.24 -17.64 6.51
CA GLY A 319 17.50 -18.29 6.21
C GLY A 319 17.84 -18.26 4.73
N ALA A 320 16.84 -18.21 3.84
CA ALA A 320 17.06 -18.19 2.40
C ALA A 320 17.61 -16.84 1.97
N ASN A 321 16.99 -15.74 2.43
CA ASN A 321 17.43 -14.39 2.15
C ASN A 321 18.81 -14.12 2.76
N VAL A 322 19.01 -14.39 4.05
CA VAL A 322 20.26 -14.08 4.77
C VAL A 322 21.49 -14.78 4.16
N SER A 323 21.31 -16.02 3.68
CA SER A 323 22.41 -16.83 3.14
C SER A 323 22.78 -16.49 1.68
N LEU A 324 22.04 -15.59 1.04
CA LEU A 324 22.23 -15.16 -0.36
C LEU A 324 22.64 -13.68 -0.47
N ILE A 325 22.79 -12.98 0.66
CA ILE A 325 23.15 -11.55 0.67
C ILE A 325 24.54 -11.37 0.03
N ASN A 326 24.59 -10.61 -1.07
CA ASN A 326 25.80 -10.27 -1.82
C ASN A 326 26.56 -11.46 -2.46
N GLN A 327 25.97 -12.66 -2.49
CA GLN A 327 26.60 -13.85 -3.07
C GLN A 327 25.75 -14.49 -4.18
N LYS A 328 26.42 -15.18 -5.11
CA LYS A 328 25.75 -16.01 -6.13
C LYS A 328 25.35 -17.40 -5.60
N SER A 329 25.86 -17.79 -4.43
CA SER A 329 25.71 -19.12 -3.86
C SER A 329 25.34 -19.05 -2.37
N PHE A 330 24.57 -20.04 -1.91
CA PHE A 330 24.11 -20.15 -0.53
C PHE A 330 25.26 -20.47 0.45
N SER A 331 25.43 -19.66 1.51
CA SER A 331 26.50 -19.83 2.51
C SER A 331 25.98 -20.13 3.92
N PHE A 332 26.23 -21.36 4.41
CA PHE A 332 25.95 -21.72 5.81
C PHE A 332 26.87 -21.03 6.82
N PHE A 333 28.08 -20.64 6.40
CA PHE A 333 29.03 -19.94 7.27
C PHE A 333 28.49 -18.54 7.65
N GLU A 334 27.96 -17.83 6.67
CA GLU A 334 27.35 -16.52 6.84
C GLU A 334 26.11 -16.61 7.71
N LEU A 335 25.21 -17.55 7.41
CA LEU A 335 24.03 -17.82 8.22
C LEU A 335 24.40 -18.11 9.69
N ASN A 336 25.41 -18.97 9.92
CA ASN A 336 25.89 -19.29 11.26
C ASN A 336 26.46 -18.06 11.98
N SER A 337 27.15 -17.18 11.26
CA SER A 337 27.69 -15.94 11.82
C SER A 337 26.56 -15.02 12.31
N VAL A 338 25.46 -14.92 11.55
CA VAL A 338 24.26 -14.17 11.95
C VAL A 338 23.57 -14.82 13.15
N VAL A 339 23.37 -16.13 13.13
CA VAL A 339 22.78 -16.90 14.24
C VAL A 339 23.54 -16.66 15.54
N ASN A 340 24.88 -16.73 15.49
CA ASN A 340 25.72 -16.50 16.66
C ASN A 340 25.67 -15.04 17.13
N ARG A 341 25.60 -14.07 16.21
CA ARG A 341 25.48 -12.66 16.59
C ARG A 341 24.16 -12.36 17.27
N LEU A 342 23.03 -12.87 16.77
CA LEU A 342 21.73 -12.72 17.41
C LEU A 342 21.68 -13.41 18.78
N ARG A 343 22.28 -14.60 18.89
CA ARG A 343 22.43 -15.29 20.18
C ARG A 343 23.20 -14.45 21.19
N GLN A 344 24.22 -13.69 20.76
CA GLN A 344 24.97 -12.80 21.64
C GLN A 344 24.13 -11.60 22.11
N ILE A 345 23.27 -11.06 21.26
CA ILE A 345 22.41 -9.90 21.56
C ILE A 345 21.19 -10.31 22.41
N SER A 346 20.72 -11.55 22.28
CA SER A 346 19.65 -12.12 23.13
C SER A 346 20.04 -12.00 24.63
N PRO A 347 19.17 -11.42 25.48
CA PRO A 347 19.40 -11.33 26.92
C PRO A 347 19.60 -12.70 27.57
N SER A 348 18.89 -13.72 27.10
CA SER A 348 18.94 -15.10 27.62
C SER A 348 19.82 -16.04 26.77
N LYS A 349 20.58 -15.51 25.82
CA LYS A 349 21.42 -16.30 24.89
C LYS A 349 20.67 -17.39 24.13
N ARG A 350 19.38 -17.15 23.84
CA ARG A 350 18.53 -18.06 23.05
C ARG A 350 19.01 -18.11 21.61
N LEU A 351 18.86 -19.27 20.98
CA LEU A 351 19.06 -19.38 19.54
C LEU A 351 17.87 -18.75 18.81
N PRO A 352 18.10 -17.99 17.74
CA PRO A 352 17.03 -17.54 16.85
C PRO A 352 16.42 -18.73 16.09
N LEU A 353 15.15 -18.60 15.71
CA LEU A 353 14.50 -19.58 14.83
C LEU A 353 14.93 -19.35 13.38
N VAL A 354 15.58 -20.33 12.78
CA VAL A 354 15.96 -20.32 11.36
C VAL A 354 14.88 -21.02 10.53
N ILE A 355 14.29 -20.31 9.58
CA ILE A 355 13.37 -20.88 8.59
C ILE A 355 14.12 -21.12 7.28
N LEU A 356 14.08 -22.35 6.76
CA LEU A 356 14.70 -22.73 5.49
C LEU A 356 13.88 -23.78 4.74
N HIS A 357 13.76 -23.64 3.42
CA HIS A 357 13.23 -24.69 2.58
C HIS A 357 13.94 -26.04 2.75
N ARG A 358 13.18 -27.14 2.84
CA ARG A 358 13.71 -28.50 3.01
C ARG A 358 14.78 -28.85 2.00
N SER A 359 14.64 -28.42 0.74
CA SER A 359 15.64 -28.66 -0.31
C SER A 359 17.01 -28.04 0.02
N ARG A 360 17.07 -26.93 0.76
CA ARG A 360 18.31 -26.29 1.20
C ARG A 360 18.90 -26.96 2.43
N VAL A 361 18.06 -27.62 3.23
CA VAL A 361 18.46 -28.37 4.43
C VAL A 361 18.99 -29.77 4.08
N THR A 362 18.55 -30.36 2.96
CA THR A 362 18.96 -31.71 2.53
C THR A 362 19.83 -31.74 1.27
N GLY A 363 20.01 -30.61 0.60
CA GLY A 363 20.69 -30.52 -0.70
C GLY A 363 21.92 -29.61 -0.71
N GLY A 364 22.72 -29.72 -1.77
CA GLY A 364 23.82 -28.80 -2.08
C GLY A 364 24.81 -28.60 -0.91
N PRO A 365 25.04 -27.36 -0.44
CA PRO A 365 26.00 -27.06 0.62
C PRO A 365 25.72 -27.76 1.97
N ALA A 366 24.51 -28.26 2.20
CA ALA A 366 24.14 -28.98 3.42
C ALA A 366 24.78 -30.37 3.51
N GLN A 367 25.23 -30.94 2.39
CA GLN A 367 25.88 -32.26 2.34
C GLN A 367 27.33 -32.23 2.85
N ASN A 368 27.90 -31.04 3.09
CA ASN A 368 29.21 -30.93 3.72
C ASN A 368 29.10 -31.40 5.19
N PRO A 369 29.97 -32.32 5.67
CA PRO A 369 29.89 -32.88 7.02
C PRO A 369 29.86 -31.83 8.15
N ASN A 370 30.52 -30.68 7.98
CA ASN A 370 30.51 -29.62 8.98
C ASN A 370 29.16 -28.89 9.02
N ASN A 371 28.57 -28.64 7.85
CA ASN A 371 27.26 -28.00 7.74
C ASN A 371 26.15 -28.95 8.19
N GLU A 372 26.26 -30.24 7.89
CA GLU A 372 25.31 -31.25 8.36
C GLU A 372 25.27 -31.30 9.89
N LYS A 373 26.44 -31.36 10.55
CA LYS A 373 26.53 -31.29 12.02
C LYS A 373 25.89 -30.03 12.58
N LEU A 374 26.12 -28.89 11.94
CA LEU A 374 25.54 -27.60 12.34
C LEU A 374 24.00 -27.62 12.23
N ILE A 375 23.46 -28.06 11.09
CA ILE A 375 22.02 -28.18 10.85
C ILE A 375 21.37 -29.12 11.87
N GLN A 376 22.00 -30.28 12.14
CA GLN A 376 21.50 -31.23 13.14
C GLN A 376 21.52 -30.63 14.55
N SER A 377 22.55 -29.84 14.89
CA SER A 377 22.62 -29.10 16.16
C SER A 377 21.45 -28.12 16.30
N TRP A 378 21.14 -27.35 15.26
CA TRP A 378 19.99 -26.43 15.27
C TRP A 378 18.66 -27.16 15.36
N LYS A 379 18.47 -28.27 14.63
CA LYS A 379 17.25 -29.10 14.72
C LYS A 379 17.06 -29.68 16.11
N LYS A 380 18.11 -30.26 16.70
CA LYS A 380 18.06 -30.82 18.06
C LYS A 380 17.75 -29.75 19.12
N SER A 381 18.21 -28.53 18.88
CA SER A 381 17.96 -27.38 19.76
C SER A 381 16.59 -26.73 19.52
N GLY A 382 15.78 -27.23 18.58
CA GLY A 382 14.49 -26.62 18.24
C GLY A 382 14.60 -25.27 17.51
N ALA A 383 15.77 -24.92 16.99
CA ALA A 383 16.09 -23.60 16.44
C ALA A 383 16.07 -23.57 14.90
N LEU A 384 15.71 -24.66 14.23
CA LEU A 384 15.55 -24.70 12.78
C LEU A 384 14.26 -25.43 12.39
N TYR A 385 13.46 -24.77 11.55
CA TYR A 385 12.31 -25.38 10.91
C TYR A 385 12.57 -25.51 9.40
N ALA A 386 12.42 -26.73 8.89
CA ALA A 386 12.55 -27.02 7.47
C ALA A 386 11.16 -27.01 6.81
N THR A 387 10.87 -25.99 6.01
CA THR A 387 9.55 -25.86 5.36
C THR A 387 9.37 -26.94 4.27
N PRO A 388 8.13 -27.42 4.04
CA PRO A 388 7.86 -28.49 3.10
C PRO A 388 8.19 -28.16 1.63
N ALA A 389 8.25 -29.19 0.78
CA ALA A 389 8.54 -28.96 -0.63
C ALA A 389 7.35 -28.28 -1.32
N GLY A 390 7.61 -27.13 -1.97
CA GLY A 390 6.59 -26.38 -2.70
C GLY A 390 5.82 -25.35 -1.86
N SER A 391 6.16 -25.21 -0.58
CA SER A 391 5.64 -24.14 0.27
C SER A 391 6.39 -22.83 0.04
N ASN A 392 5.71 -21.71 0.24
CA ASN A 392 6.39 -20.43 0.33
C ASN A 392 6.90 -20.19 1.77
N ASP A 393 8.21 -20.11 1.95
CA ASP A 393 8.90 -19.86 3.22
C ASP A 393 8.43 -18.53 3.88
N ASP A 394 7.98 -17.57 3.07
CA ASP A 394 7.53 -16.25 3.51
C ASP A 394 6.44 -16.28 4.58
N TRP A 395 5.47 -17.19 4.41
CA TRP A 395 4.39 -17.35 5.38
C TRP A 395 4.89 -17.85 6.74
N TYR A 396 5.95 -18.66 6.76
CA TYR A 396 6.43 -19.34 7.96
C TYR A 396 7.24 -18.38 8.82
N TRP A 397 8.23 -17.67 8.25
CA TRP A 397 9.00 -16.71 9.03
C TRP A 397 8.16 -15.51 9.46
N LEU A 398 7.22 -15.06 8.62
CA LEU A 398 6.35 -13.94 8.99
C LEU A 398 5.41 -14.32 10.13
N TYR A 399 4.78 -15.50 10.03
CA TYR A 399 3.90 -15.99 11.10
C TYR A 399 4.66 -16.20 12.40
N ALA A 400 5.86 -16.78 12.34
CA ALA A 400 6.67 -16.97 13.54
C ALA A 400 7.04 -15.65 14.21
N ALA A 401 7.50 -14.65 13.43
CA ALA A 401 7.89 -13.36 13.99
C ALA A 401 6.69 -12.61 14.63
N VAL A 402 5.53 -12.63 13.98
CA VAL A 402 4.29 -12.02 14.50
C VAL A 402 3.82 -12.76 15.76
N ASN A 403 3.73 -14.09 15.73
CA ASN A 403 3.19 -14.88 16.84
C ASN A 403 4.13 -14.92 18.06
N CYS A 404 5.45 -14.87 17.85
CA CYS A 404 6.44 -14.75 18.92
C CYS A 404 6.67 -13.31 19.38
N ASN A 405 6.09 -12.32 18.68
CA ASN A 405 6.30 -10.89 18.92
C ASN A 405 7.80 -10.54 19.05
N CYS A 406 8.59 -10.98 18.07
CA CYS A 406 10.04 -10.96 18.14
C CYS A 406 10.67 -10.32 16.89
N LEU A 407 11.99 -10.13 16.90
CA LEU A 407 12.71 -9.56 15.75
C LEU A 407 12.61 -10.47 14.52
N LEU A 408 12.48 -9.87 13.34
CA LEU A 408 12.51 -10.56 12.05
C LEU A 408 13.76 -10.14 11.29
N VAL A 409 14.66 -11.08 11.00
CA VAL A 409 15.90 -10.81 10.29
C VAL A 409 15.76 -11.19 8.82
N THR A 410 15.61 -10.18 7.96
CA THR A 410 15.54 -10.34 6.50
C THR A 410 15.88 -9.02 5.79
N ASN A 411 16.56 -9.11 4.65
CA ASN A 411 16.76 -7.99 3.72
C ASN A 411 15.68 -7.95 2.64
N ASP A 412 14.69 -8.83 2.69
CA ASP A 412 13.53 -8.75 1.80
C ASP A 412 12.81 -7.41 2.00
N GLU A 413 12.49 -6.76 0.90
CA GLU A 413 11.80 -5.48 0.92
C GLU A 413 10.31 -5.63 1.24
N MET A 414 9.81 -6.87 1.13
CA MET A 414 8.43 -7.28 1.37
C MET A 414 7.46 -6.47 0.50
N ARG A 415 7.78 -6.36 -0.80
CA ARG A 415 7.03 -5.55 -1.79
C ARG A 415 6.15 -6.37 -2.73
N ASP A 416 6.28 -7.68 -2.69
CA ASP A 416 5.59 -8.59 -3.60
C ASP A 416 4.08 -8.60 -3.38
N HIS A 417 3.35 -9.12 -4.36
CA HIS A 417 1.88 -9.22 -4.30
C HIS A 417 1.38 -9.96 -3.05
N LEU A 418 2.21 -10.83 -2.47
CA LEU A 418 1.98 -11.44 -1.16
C LEU A 418 1.75 -10.40 -0.05
N PHE A 419 2.66 -9.44 0.06
CA PHE A 419 2.67 -8.46 1.15
C PHE A 419 1.65 -7.34 0.94
N GLN A 420 1.26 -7.07 -0.31
CA GLN A 420 0.16 -6.15 -0.62
C GLN A 420 -1.18 -6.61 -0.02
N LEU A 421 -1.36 -7.92 0.19
CA LEU A 421 -2.58 -8.49 0.80
C LEU A 421 -2.63 -8.29 2.32
N LEU A 422 -1.51 -7.97 2.95
CA LEU A 422 -1.39 -7.77 4.39
C LEU A 422 -1.88 -6.39 4.84
N GLY A 423 -2.29 -5.55 3.90
CA GLY A 423 -2.81 -4.21 4.14
C GLY A 423 -1.71 -3.15 4.30
N THR A 424 -2.10 -1.89 4.12
CA THR A 424 -1.19 -0.73 4.06
C THR A 424 -0.99 -0.03 5.41
N SER A 425 -1.75 -0.40 6.45
CA SER A 425 -1.69 0.28 7.75
C SER A 425 -0.89 -0.47 8.82
N PHE A 426 -1.29 -1.70 9.18
CA PHE A 426 -0.66 -2.45 10.26
C PHE A 426 0.73 -2.96 9.88
N PHE A 427 0.85 -3.61 8.73
CA PHE A 427 2.09 -4.31 8.35
C PHE A 427 3.31 -3.38 8.24
N PRO A 428 3.23 -2.15 7.67
CA PRO A 428 4.36 -1.23 7.70
C PRO A 428 4.81 -0.81 9.11
N ARG A 429 3.87 -0.60 10.04
CA ARG A 429 4.16 -0.31 11.46
C ARG A 429 4.87 -1.49 12.12
N TRP A 430 4.34 -2.69 11.92
CA TRP A 430 4.94 -3.92 12.43
C TRP A 430 6.34 -4.15 11.86
N LYS A 431 6.51 -3.97 10.55
CA LYS A 431 7.80 -4.10 9.86
C LYS A 431 8.85 -3.15 10.42
N GLU A 432 8.52 -1.88 10.60
CA GLU A 432 9.44 -0.87 11.17
C GLU A 432 9.94 -1.26 12.57
N LYS A 433 9.06 -1.82 13.41
CA LYS A 433 9.39 -2.20 14.80
C LYS A 433 10.14 -3.53 14.93
N HIS A 434 9.97 -4.45 13.98
CA HIS A 434 10.48 -5.82 14.11
C HIS A 434 11.57 -6.18 13.09
N GLN A 435 11.63 -5.53 11.92
CA GLN A 435 12.59 -5.88 10.87
C GLN A 435 14.00 -5.45 11.24
N VAL A 436 14.91 -6.42 11.28
CA VAL A 436 16.35 -6.21 11.36
C VAL A 436 16.94 -6.45 9.99
N ARG A 437 17.63 -5.44 9.44
CA ARG A 437 18.37 -5.57 8.18
C ARG A 437 19.82 -5.94 8.46
N LEU A 438 20.44 -6.64 7.52
CA LEU A 438 21.80 -7.12 7.62
C LEU A 438 22.68 -6.51 6.54
N MET A 439 23.91 -6.17 6.89
CA MET A 439 24.98 -5.92 5.95
C MET A 439 26.17 -6.83 6.25
N MET A 440 26.67 -7.54 5.24
CA MET A 440 27.87 -8.36 5.38
C MET A 440 29.13 -7.54 5.10
N THR A 441 30.04 -7.49 6.07
CA THR A 441 31.34 -6.82 5.96
C THR A 441 32.48 -7.81 6.16
N ARG A 442 33.72 -7.42 5.82
CA ARG A 442 34.92 -8.24 6.09
C ARG A 442 35.13 -8.57 7.57
N ARG A 443 34.54 -7.78 8.48
CA ARG A 443 34.65 -7.97 9.94
C ARG A 443 33.49 -8.80 10.52
N GLY A 444 32.55 -9.24 9.69
CA GLY A 444 31.37 -9.99 10.09
C GLY A 444 30.04 -9.26 9.80
N PRO A 445 28.91 -9.85 10.23
CA PRO A 445 27.59 -9.30 10.02
C PRO A 445 27.34 -8.04 10.87
N VAL A 446 26.88 -6.97 10.23
CA VAL A 446 26.35 -5.77 10.87
C VAL A 446 24.83 -5.87 10.84
N LEU A 447 24.21 -5.78 12.02
CA LEU A 447 22.76 -5.80 12.20
C LEU A 447 22.27 -4.36 12.38
N HIS A 448 21.41 -3.91 11.47
CA HIS A 448 20.70 -2.65 11.58
C HIS A 448 19.40 -2.92 12.34
N MET A 449 19.40 -2.58 13.62
CA MET A 449 18.26 -2.77 14.52
C MET A 449 17.13 -1.78 14.17
N PRO A 450 15.87 -2.13 14.45
CA PRO A 450 14.75 -1.19 14.43
C PRO A 450 15.07 0.10 15.21
N PRO A 451 14.64 1.28 14.71
CA PRO A 451 14.85 2.54 15.41
C PRO A 451 14.15 2.53 16.78
N PRO A 452 14.72 3.20 17.80
CA PRO A 452 14.10 3.30 19.12
C PRO A 452 12.92 4.29 19.19
N TYR A 453 12.48 4.79 18.04
CA TYR A 453 11.39 5.74 17.84
C TYR A 453 10.59 5.35 16.59
N SER A 454 9.37 5.87 16.45
CA SER A 454 8.54 5.61 15.28
C SER A 454 8.70 6.68 14.21
N ILE A 455 8.95 6.25 12.97
CA ILE A 455 9.10 7.13 11.80
C ILE A 455 7.71 7.40 11.21
N VAL A 456 7.02 8.34 11.83
CA VAL A 456 5.64 8.73 11.52
C VAL A 456 5.45 10.18 11.94
N ILE A 457 4.51 10.90 11.31
CA ILE A 457 4.06 12.21 11.80
C ILE A 457 3.71 12.11 13.30
N GLN A 458 4.30 12.96 14.15
CA GLN A 458 3.97 13.08 15.57
C GLN A 458 3.52 14.52 15.83
N VAL A 459 2.45 14.71 16.60
CA VAL A 459 1.75 16.01 16.76
C VAL A 459 1.34 16.29 18.19
#